data_AF-N4V3N1-F1
#
_entry.id   AF-N4V3N1-F1
#
_cell.length_a   1.000
_cell.length_b   1.000
_cell.length_c   1.000
_cell.angle_alpha   90.00
_cell.angle_beta   90.00
_cell.angle_gamma   90.00
#
_symmetry.space_group_name_H-M   'P 1'
#
loop_
_entity.id
_entity.type
_entity.pdbx_description
1 polymer ?
#
loop_
_entity_poly.entity_id
_entity_poly.type
_entity_poly.pdbx_seq_one_letter_code
_entity_poly.pdbx_strand_id
1 'polypeptide(L)'
;MGTWQSAQWRSLQHKRYASFGPIDFLPQGRDWQFVASILDENDKPVLLKGVQLGGTDSELKIYPLILRLRRLKRRIVEDYWPPFVSDVLAIS
;
A
#
# COMPACT_ATOMS: atom_id res chain seq x y z
N MET A 1 4.03 20.53 -1.08
CA MET A 1 4.22 19.07 -1.26
C MET A 1 5.24 18.74 -2.35
N GLY A 2 5.15 19.30 -3.57
CA GLY A 2 6.03 18.93 -4.70
C GLY A 2 7.55 19.16 -4.51
N THR A 3 7.96 20.21 -3.80
CA THR A 3 9.39 20.52 -3.57
C THR A 3 10.08 19.46 -2.70
N TRP A 4 9.38 18.97 -1.66
CA TRP A 4 9.89 17.93 -0.76
C TRP A 4 10.00 16.58 -1.47
N GLN A 5 8.97 16.21 -2.25
CA GLN A 5 8.98 15.00 -3.08
C GLN A 5 10.14 15.02 -4.09
N SER A 6 10.36 16.15 -4.75
CA SER A 6 11.45 16.33 -5.71
C SER A 6 12.83 16.23 -5.04
N ALA A 7 13.00 16.82 -3.86
CA ALA A 7 14.25 16.73 -3.11
C ALA A 7 14.55 15.30 -2.62
N GLN A 8 13.53 14.55 -2.21
CA GLN A 8 13.66 13.17 -1.78
C GLN A 8 14.11 12.25 -2.94
N TRP A 9 13.49 12.37 -4.12
CA TRP A 9 13.92 11.63 -5.32
C TRP A 9 15.37 11.94 -5.70
N ARG A 10 15.78 13.22 -5.69
CA ARG A 10 17.16 13.62 -5.98
C ARG A 10 18.15 13.08 -4.95
N SER A 11 17.81 13.09 -3.66
CA SER A 11 18.66 12.55 -2.58
C SER A 11 18.87 11.04 -2.72
N LEU A 12 17.82 10.30 -3.08
CA LEU A 12 17.89 8.86 -3.36
C LEU A 12 18.81 8.59 -4.57
N GLN A 13 18.64 9.34 -5.65
CA GLN A 13 19.49 9.25 -6.86
C GLN A 13 20.96 9.56 -6.56
N HIS A 14 21.23 10.50 -5.66
CA HIS A 14 22.60 10.91 -5.34
C HIS A 14 23.37 9.88 -4.48
N LYS A 15 22.67 8.99 -3.75
CA LYS A 15 23.28 8.06 -2.78
C LYS A 15 23.62 6.67 -3.33
N ARG A 16 23.40 6.33 -4.62
CA ARG A 16 23.71 4.98 -5.15
C ARG A 16 24.31 4.96 -6.57
N TYR A 17 25.31 4.08 -6.74
CA TYR A 17 25.92 3.62 -8.00
C TYR A 17 25.11 2.52 -8.73
N ALA A 18 23.89 2.21 -8.31
CA ALA A 18 23.09 1.14 -8.90
C ALA A 18 21.72 1.67 -9.31
N SER A 19 21.35 1.40 -10.57
CA SER A 19 20.03 1.66 -11.14
C SER A 19 18.95 1.22 -10.16
N PHE A 20 18.03 2.11 -9.82
CA PHE A 20 16.83 1.72 -9.10
C PHE A 20 16.15 0.58 -9.88
N GLY A 21 15.83 -0.52 -9.20
CA GLY A 21 14.79 -1.42 -9.68
C GLY A 21 13.45 -0.66 -9.78
N PRO A 22 12.36 -1.31 -10.25
CA PRO A 22 11.11 -0.64 -10.65
C PRO A 22 10.32 -0.15 -9.43
N ILE A 23 10.81 0.90 -8.79
CA ILE A 23 10.07 1.63 -7.76
C ILE A 23 9.31 2.73 -8.50
N ASP A 24 8.06 2.43 -8.86
CA ASP A 24 7.20 3.34 -9.63
C ASP A 24 6.61 4.46 -8.76
N PHE A 25 6.58 4.27 -7.43
CA PHE A 25 5.97 5.22 -6.50
C PHE A 25 6.60 5.18 -5.10
N LEU A 26 6.69 6.35 -4.46
CA LEU A 26 7.05 6.51 -3.06
C LEU A 26 5.80 6.94 -2.26
N PRO A 27 5.35 6.17 -1.26
CA PRO A 27 4.25 6.59 -0.40
C PRO A 27 4.58 7.91 0.31
N GLN A 28 3.60 8.81 0.39
CA GLN A 28 3.64 10.04 1.19
C GLN A 28 2.50 10.04 2.21
N GLY A 29 2.82 10.25 3.49
CA GLY A 29 1.82 10.36 4.56
C GLY A 29 2.40 9.94 5.91
N ARG A 30 2.09 10.70 6.98
CA ARG A 30 2.70 10.49 8.30
C ARG A 30 2.39 9.09 8.84
N ASP A 31 1.13 8.69 8.74
CA ASP A 31 0.65 7.36 9.14
C ASP A 31 -0.14 6.72 7.99
N TRP A 32 0.16 5.45 7.73
CA TRP A 32 -0.52 4.64 6.72
C TRP A 32 -1.31 3.53 7.42
N GLN A 33 -2.60 3.45 7.12
CA GLN A 33 -3.52 2.44 7.67
C GLN A 33 -4.20 1.68 6.53
N PHE A 34 -4.38 0.38 6.75
CA PHE A 34 -5.24 -0.45 5.94
C PHE A 34 -6.60 -0.56 6.61
N VAL A 35 -7.67 -0.23 5.88
CA VAL A 35 -9.05 -0.34 6.36
C VAL A 35 -9.78 -1.26 5.41
N ALA A 36 -10.50 -2.23 5.95
CA ALA A 36 -11.36 -3.12 5.19
C ALA A 36 -12.82 -2.87 5.59
N SER A 37 -13.74 -3.19 4.69
CA SER A 37 -15.17 -3.18 4.98
C SER A 37 -15.79 -4.51 4.59
N ILE A 38 -16.81 -4.93 5.34
CA ILE A 38 -17.65 -6.08 5.02
C ILE A 38 -19.12 -5.63 4.99
N LEU A 39 -19.98 -6.42 4.36
CA LEU A 39 -21.42 -6.26 4.53
C LEU A 39 -21.84 -7.00 5.81
N ASP A 40 -22.68 -6.35 6.63
CA ASP A 40 -23.33 -7.00 7.76
C ASP A 40 -24.53 -7.87 7.32
N GLU A 41 -25.21 -8.47 8.29
CA GLU A 41 -26.40 -9.31 8.06
C GLU A 41 -27.60 -8.60 7.39
N ASN A 42 -27.55 -7.27 7.28
CA ASN A 42 -28.56 -6.44 6.63
C ASN A 42 -28.03 -5.74 5.36
N ASP A 43 -26.95 -6.28 4.76
CA ASP A 43 -26.27 -5.73 3.59
C ASP A 43 -25.73 -4.30 3.77
N LYS A 44 -25.47 -3.87 5.01
CA LYS A 44 -24.87 -2.56 5.27
C LYS A 44 -23.35 -2.65 5.33
N PRO A 45 -22.62 -1.72 4.68
CA PRO A 45 -21.16 -1.70 4.76
C PRO A 45 -20.69 -1.27 6.16
N VAL A 46 -19.95 -2.15 6.82
CA VAL A 46 -19.31 -1.92 8.12
C VAL A 46 -17.81 -1.88 7.96
N LEU A 47 -17.18 -0.81 8.44
CA LEU A 47 -15.73 -0.68 8.46
C LEU A 47 -15.13 -1.51 9.58
N LEU A 48 -14.21 -2.39 9.22
CA LEU A 48 -13.37 -3.11 10.16
C LEU A 48 -12.31 -2.18 10.73
N LYS A 49 -11.84 -2.50 11.93
CA LYS A 49 -10.79 -1.72 12.61
C LYS A 49 -9.56 -1.61 11.72
N GLY A 50 -9.13 -0.36 11.48
CA GLY A 50 -7.94 -0.08 10.69
C GLY A 50 -6.67 -0.70 11.30
N VAL A 51 -5.86 -1.32 10.46
CA VAL A 51 -4.55 -1.88 10.83
C VAL A 51 -3.46 -0.91 10.40
N GLN A 52 -2.62 -0.47 11.33
CA GLN A 52 -1.51 0.42 10.98
C GLN A 52 -0.44 -0.34 10.18
N LEU A 53 -0.19 0.12 8.96
CA LEU A 53 0.78 -0.44 8.03
C LEU A 53 2.19 0.11 8.30
N GLY A 54 2.30 1.37 8.69
CA GLY A 54 3.56 2.05 8.97
C GLY A 54 3.42 3.54 8.76
N GLY A 55 4.51 4.19 8.37
CA GLY A 55 4.54 5.65 8.21
C GLY A 55 5.75 6.10 7.41
N THR A 56 5.69 7.32 6.88
CA THR A 56 6.79 7.92 6.08
C THR A 56 7.52 9.02 6.85
N ASP A 57 7.25 9.14 8.15
CA ASP A 57 7.84 10.14 9.05
C ASP A 57 9.14 9.65 9.72
N SER A 58 9.48 8.37 9.62
CA SER A 58 10.77 7.83 10.05
C SER A 58 11.22 6.63 9.20
N GLU A 59 12.53 6.43 9.05
CA GLU A 59 13.08 5.28 8.33
C GLU A 59 12.59 3.95 8.93
N LEU A 60 12.53 3.86 10.27
CA LEU A 60 12.05 2.68 10.98
C LEU A 60 10.57 2.34 10.69
N LYS A 61 9.76 3.33 10.34
CA LYS A 61 8.35 3.12 9.93
C LYS A 61 8.20 2.86 8.43
N ILE A 62 9.16 3.28 7.61
CA ILE A 62 9.17 3.07 6.16
C ILE A 62 9.43 1.59 5.82
N TYR A 63 10.40 0.94 6.47
CA TYR A 63 10.69 -0.48 6.22
C TYR A 63 9.48 -1.41 6.39
N PRO A 64 8.75 -1.41 7.53
CA PRO A 64 7.57 -2.25 7.70
C PRO A 64 6.43 -1.84 6.75
N LEU A 65 6.29 -0.55 6.42
CA LEU A 65 5.31 -0.09 5.42
C LEU A 65 5.55 -0.75 4.06
N ILE A 66 6.78 -0.69 3.54
CA ILE A 66 7.13 -1.29 2.24
C ILE A 66 6.92 -2.81 2.26
N LEU A 67 7.36 -3.49 3.32
CA LEU A 67 7.20 -4.94 3.44
C LEU A 67 5.72 -5.36 3.45
N ARG A 68 4.89 -4.64 4.20
CA ARG A 68 3.45 -4.93 4.30
C ARG A 68 2.72 -4.61 3.00
N LEU A 69 3.07 -3.52 2.31
CA LEU A 69 2.53 -3.21 0.99
C LEU A 69 2.87 -4.29 -0.05
N ARG A 70 4.10 -4.80 -0.05
CA ARG A 70 4.50 -5.91 -0.94
C ARG A 70 3.70 -7.18 -0.66
N ARG A 71 3.54 -7.54 0.62
CA ARG A 71 2.71 -8.70 1.01
C ARG A 71 1.24 -8.50 0.65
N LEU A 72 0.71 -7.29 0.86
CA LEU A 72 -0.67 -6.95 0.52
C LEU A 72 -0.90 -7.05 -1.00
N LYS A 73 -0.02 -6.47 -1.82
CA LYS A 73 -0.08 -6.60 -3.28
C LYS A 73 -0.15 -8.06 -3.69
N ARG A 74 0.74 -8.89 -3.13
CA ARG A 74 0.78 -10.32 -3.44
C ARG A 74 -0.55 -11.00 -3.10
N ARG A 75 -1.06 -10.81 -1.88
CA ARG A 75 -2.36 -11.38 -1.45
C ARG A 75 -3.54 -10.88 -2.28
N ILE A 76 -3.54 -9.61 -2.69
CA ILE A 76 -4.60 -9.08 -3.58
C ILE A 76 -4.62 -9.87 -4.88
N VAL A 77 -3.47 -10.09 -5.50
CA VAL A 77 -3.39 -10.79 -6.79
C VAL A 77 -3.66 -12.28 -6.65
N GLU A 78 -3.08 -12.93 -5.64
CA GLU A 78 -3.12 -14.38 -5.48
C GLU A 78 -4.41 -14.87 -4.83
N ASP A 79 -4.90 -14.17 -3.80
CA ASP A 79 -5.95 -14.69 -2.92
C ASP A 79 -7.30 -13.97 -3.11
N TYR A 80 -7.29 -12.65 -3.28
CA TYR A 80 -8.53 -11.85 -3.27
C TYR A 80 -9.08 -11.56 -4.66
N TRP A 81 -8.22 -11.41 -5.67
CA TRP A 81 -8.65 -11.06 -7.02
C TRP A 81 -9.46 -12.17 -7.69
N PRO A 82 -9.07 -13.47 -7.64
CA PRO A 82 -9.86 -14.52 -8.25
C PRO A 82 -11.31 -14.61 -7.74
N PRO A 83 -11.58 -14.69 -6.41
CA PRO A 83 -12.95 -14.74 -5.92
C PRO A 83 -13.70 -13.42 -6.16
N PHE A 84 -13.02 -12.27 -6.16
CA PHE A 84 -13.68 -11.01 -6.49
C PHE A 84 -14.20 -10.99 -7.93
N VAL A 85 -13.41 -11.52 -8.88
CA VAL A 85 -13.83 -11.61 -10.28
C VAL A 85 -15.01 -12.57 -10.45
N SER A 86 -14.97 -13.75 -9.81
CA SER A 86 -16.05 -14.73 -9.92
C SER A 86 -17.33 -14.30 -9.21
N ASP A 87 -17.21 -13.81 -7.98
CA ASP A 87 -18.35 -13.67 -7.07
C ASP A 87 -18.96 -12.27 -7.13
N VAL A 88 -18.16 -11.24 -7.44
CA VAL A 88 -18.61 -9.83 -7.46
C VAL A 88 -18.77 -9.31 -8.88
N LEU A 89 -17.76 -9.52 -9.74
CA LEU A 89 -17.82 -9.03 -11.12
C LEU A 89 -18.61 -9.96 -12.04
N ALA A 90 -18.75 -11.25 -11.66
CA ALA A 90 -19.38 -12.29 -12.46
C ALA A 90 -18.81 -12.41 -13.89
N ILE A 91 -17.51 -12.13 -14.04
CA ILE A 91 -16.80 -12.24 -15.32
C ILE A 91 -16.15 -13.63 -15.36
N SER A 92 -16.64 -14.50 -16.25
CA SER A 92 -16.12 -15.85 -16.53
C SER A 92 -15.23 -15.88 -17.75
#